data_AF-A0A1W0ABZ2-F1
#
_entry.id   AF-A0A1W0ABZ2-F1
#
_cell.length_a   1.000
_cell.length_b   1.000
_cell.length_c   1.000
_cell.angle_alpha   90.00
_cell.angle_beta   90.00
_cell.angle_gamma   90.00
#
_symmetry.space_group_name_H-M   'P 1'
#
loop_
_entity.id
_entity.type
_entity.pdbx_description
1 polymer ?
#
loop_
_entity_poly.entity_id
_entity_poly.type
_entity_poly.pdbx_seq_one_letter_code
_entity_poly.pdbx_strand_id
1 'polypeptide(L)'
;NMGCPEKNVNKQGSGATLIGDPLNAQEIIRACKKSGLPVSVKTRIGLEHIDYHDWVCYILDTEPEALTIHGRTRKEMSLVPAHWNVIGEIVHLIKDKKQSDIIVIGNGDITSLGQAQDMAATYGVDGVMVGRGLFGNPWFFQGTTLLSKRTIEERLLGMIRHTQLCEELLLQYGHNQFHHVRKMYGSYLVGIPHAKQFKDQLGRVASPAEVMWTEFVSCEALLSTSTRSRERMLTTMKYLPQERPVVAQLFGCKVHQFEECAKIVRDLGFDGIDINMGCPEKNVNKQGSGATLIGDPLNAQ
;
A
#
# COMPACT_ATOMS: atom_id res chain seq x y z
N ASN A 1 11.36 5.68 20.92
CA ASN A 1 10.07 6.23 20.43
C ASN A 1 9.23 6.60 21.63
N MET A 2 8.96 7.90 21.83
CA MET A 2 8.24 8.44 22.99
C MET A 2 6.91 9.13 22.58
N GLY A 3 6.33 8.72 21.44
CA GLY A 3 5.14 9.38 20.88
C GLY A 3 4.07 8.44 20.32
N CYS A 4 4.25 7.12 20.44
CA CYS A 4 3.27 6.15 19.94
C CYS A 4 1.99 6.15 20.80
N PRO A 5 0.80 6.36 20.24
CA PRO A 5 -0.45 6.32 21.00
C PRO A 5 -1.08 4.91 21.08
N GLU A 6 -0.44 3.88 20.52
CA GLU A 6 -0.99 2.52 20.45
C GLU A 6 -1.19 1.94 21.88
N LYS A 7 -2.34 1.30 22.09
CA LYS A 7 -2.80 0.88 23.42
C LYS A 7 -1.92 -0.20 24.03
N ASN A 8 -1.52 -1.22 23.27
CA ASN A 8 -0.68 -2.31 23.77
C ASN A 8 0.74 -1.82 24.08
N VAL A 9 1.30 -0.92 23.27
CA VAL A 9 2.59 -0.26 23.56
C VAL A 9 2.51 0.56 24.85
N ASN A 10 1.48 1.39 24.99
CA ASN A 10 1.28 2.23 26.17
C ASN A 10 1.02 1.41 27.46
N LYS A 11 0.33 0.27 27.36
CA LYS A 11 0.13 -0.64 28.51
C LYS A 11 1.42 -1.18 29.10
N GLN A 12 2.50 -1.22 28.32
CA GLN A 12 3.83 -1.66 28.76
C GLN A 12 4.68 -0.49 29.30
N GLY A 13 4.10 0.69 29.51
CA GLY A 13 4.84 1.89 29.91
C GLY A 13 5.70 2.50 28.80
N SER A 14 5.54 2.04 27.56
CA SER A 14 6.31 2.49 26.40
C SER A 14 5.56 3.49 25.53
N GLY A 15 6.26 4.13 24.58
CA GLY A 15 5.62 5.05 23.64
C GLY A 15 5.26 6.37 24.31
N ALA A 16 4.04 6.86 24.07
CA ALA A 16 3.64 8.18 24.56
C ALA A 16 3.48 8.24 26.09
N THR A 17 3.35 7.12 26.81
CA THR A 17 3.26 7.12 28.28
C THR A 17 4.52 7.63 28.96
N LEU A 18 5.67 7.59 28.28
CA LEU A 18 6.93 8.15 28.79
C LEU A 18 6.87 9.66 29.03
N ILE A 19 5.90 10.36 28.41
CA ILE A 19 5.62 11.78 28.71
C ILE A 19 5.22 11.96 30.18
N GLY A 20 4.51 10.96 30.75
CA GLY A 20 4.11 10.95 32.17
C GLY A 20 5.17 10.39 33.13
N ASP A 21 6.34 10.00 32.62
CA ASP A 21 7.46 9.47 33.40
C ASP A 21 8.80 10.03 32.86
N PRO A 22 9.04 11.34 33.03
CA PRO A 22 10.17 12.01 32.40
C PRO A 22 11.54 11.53 32.90
N LEU A 23 11.65 11.11 34.16
CA LEU A 23 12.92 10.63 34.71
C LEU A 23 13.36 9.33 34.03
N ASN A 24 12.43 8.37 33.91
CA ASN A 24 12.67 7.14 33.17
C ASN A 24 12.99 7.41 31.69
N ALA A 25 12.28 8.36 31.05
CA ALA A 25 12.58 8.76 29.68
C ALA A 25 14.02 9.27 29.54
N GLN A 26 14.52 10.07 30.49
CA GLN A 26 15.89 10.53 30.48
C GLN A 26 16.89 9.38 30.66
N GLU A 27 16.62 8.45 31.57
CA GLU A 27 17.47 7.27 31.78
C GLU A 27 17.59 6.42 30.52
N ILE A 28 16.48 6.22 29.80
CA ILE A 28 16.46 5.52 28.51
C ILE A 28 17.35 6.25 27.50
N ILE A 29 17.23 7.57 27.35
CA ILE A 29 18.04 8.35 26.39
C ILE A 29 19.53 8.23 26.75
N ARG A 30 19.89 8.46 28.01
CA ARG A 30 21.29 8.34 28.49
C ARG A 30 21.84 6.93 28.30
N ALA A 31 21.04 5.90 28.53
CA ALA A 31 21.43 4.52 28.29
C ALA A 31 21.73 4.26 26.80
N CYS A 32 20.90 4.76 25.88
CA CYS A 32 21.17 4.67 24.45
C CYS A 32 22.45 5.40 24.04
N LYS A 33 22.72 6.58 24.62
CA LYS A 33 23.94 7.37 24.34
C LYS A 33 25.24 6.63 24.71
N LYS A 34 25.20 5.67 25.64
CA LYS A 34 26.37 4.83 25.98
C LYS A 34 26.87 3.98 24.81
N SER A 35 26.05 3.79 23.76
CA SER A 35 26.48 3.11 22.53
C SER A 35 27.52 3.90 21.72
N GLY A 36 27.66 5.21 21.94
CA GLY A 36 28.49 6.10 21.12
C GLY A 36 27.84 6.50 19.79
N LEU A 37 26.63 6.02 19.49
CA LEU A 37 25.86 6.44 18.32
C LEU A 37 25.00 7.67 18.62
N PRO A 38 24.73 8.54 17.63
CA PRO A 38 23.75 9.62 17.75
C PRO A 38 22.36 9.10 18.13
N VAL A 39 21.73 9.73 19.11
CA VAL A 39 20.42 9.41 19.65
C VAL A 39 19.41 10.48 19.28
N SER A 40 18.47 10.14 18.41
CA SER A 40 17.28 10.96 18.16
C SER A 40 16.10 10.57 19.05
N VAL A 41 15.29 11.55 19.44
CA VAL A 41 14.03 11.33 20.17
C VAL A 41 12.85 11.74 19.29
N LYS A 42 11.78 10.94 19.29
CA LYS A 42 10.51 11.29 18.66
C LYS A 42 9.40 11.31 19.69
N THR A 43 8.68 12.42 19.80
CA THR A 43 7.65 12.67 20.82
C THR A 43 6.36 13.28 20.24
N ARG A 44 5.39 13.51 21.13
CA ARG A 44 4.17 14.33 20.99
C ARG A 44 4.24 15.57 21.90
N ILE A 45 3.27 16.47 21.73
CA ILE A 45 3.12 17.74 22.49
C ILE A 45 2.33 17.61 23.81
N GLY A 46 2.14 16.38 24.31
CA GLY A 46 1.41 16.11 25.55
C GLY A 46 0.61 14.79 25.52
N LEU A 47 0.01 14.45 26.66
CA LEU A 47 -0.82 13.25 26.83
C LEU A 47 -2.29 13.49 26.49
N GLU A 48 -2.98 14.27 27.32
CA GLU A 48 -4.42 14.55 27.22
C GLU A 48 -4.70 15.94 26.65
N HIS A 49 -3.94 16.93 27.12
CA HIS A 49 -3.94 18.31 26.67
C HIS A 49 -2.53 18.69 26.18
N ILE A 50 -2.42 19.83 25.50
CA ILE A 50 -1.15 20.37 25.06
C ILE A 50 -0.40 20.81 26.31
N ASP A 51 0.69 20.11 26.62
CA ASP A 51 1.55 20.31 27.78
C ASP A 51 2.93 19.77 27.43
N TYR A 52 3.72 20.61 26.76
CA TYR A 52 4.99 20.23 26.18
C TYR A 52 6.19 20.79 26.95
N HIS A 53 6.02 21.88 27.71
CA HIS A 53 7.14 22.72 28.15
C HIS A 53 8.13 21.93 29.00
N ASP A 54 7.67 21.39 30.13
CA ASP A 54 8.54 20.67 31.06
C ASP A 54 9.04 19.37 30.44
N TRP A 55 8.15 18.65 29.74
CA TRP A 55 8.48 17.43 29.03
C TRP A 55 9.62 17.62 27.99
N VAL A 56 9.53 18.67 27.18
CA VAL A 56 10.59 19.01 26.21
C VAL A 56 11.86 19.40 26.95
N CYS A 57 11.77 20.20 28.03
CA CYS A 57 12.94 20.53 28.85
C CYS A 57 13.65 19.28 29.38
N TYR A 58 12.92 18.29 29.89
CA TYR A 58 13.49 17.02 30.34
C TYR A 58 14.21 16.27 29.23
N ILE A 59 13.67 16.25 28.00
CA ILE A 59 14.37 15.66 26.85
C ILE A 59 15.66 16.43 26.55
N LEU A 60 15.59 17.77 26.49
CA LEU A 60 16.74 18.60 26.14
C LEU A 60 17.89 18.48 27.13
N ASP A 61 17.61 18.26 28.41
CA ASP A 61 18.63 18.04 29.45
C ASP A 61 19.44 16.73 29.25
N THR A 62 19.07 15.91 28.28
CA THR A 62 19.84 14.72 27.86
C THR A 62 20.63 14.93 26.57
N GLU A 63 20.51 16.11 25.96
CA GLU A 63 21.20 16.55 24.74
C GLU A 63 21.12 15.54 23.59
N PRO A 64 19.93 15.11 23.13
CA PRO A 64 19.83 14.27 21.94
C PRO A 64 20.24 15.05 20.68
N GLU A 65 20.77 14.37 19.68
CA GLU A 65 21.25 15.00 18.43
C GLU A 65 20.09 15.45 17.53
N ALA A 66 18.90 14.85 17.69
CA ALA A 66 17.71 15.30 16.98
C ALA A 66 16.42 15.09 17.80
N LEU A 67 15.47 16.01 17.67
CA LEU A 67 14.15 15.93 18.26
C LEU A 67 13.06 16.04 17.20
N THR A 68 12.32 14.95 16.99
CA THR A 68 11.12 14.94 16.14
C THR A 68 9.86 15.16 16.97
N ILE A 69 9.07 16.17 16.61
CA ILE A 69 7.87 16.57 17.36
C ILE A 69 6.65 16.30 16.50
N HIS A 70 5.79 15.39 16.96
CA HIS A 70 4.45 15.25 16.38
C HIS A 70 3.51 16.29 17.01
N GLY A 71 2.93 17.16 16.20
CA GLY A 71 2.08 18.28 16.65
C GLY A 71 0.70 17.90 17.18
N ARG A 72 0.55 16.74 17.83
CA ARG A 72 -0.69 16.33 18.49
C ARG A 72 -0.39 15.67 19.82
N THR A 73 -1.31 15.79 20.76
CA THR A 73 -1.28 15.02 22.00
C THR A 73 -1.51 13.53 21.73
N ARG A 74 -1.23 12.68 22.70
CA ARG A 74 -1.51 11.24 22.61
C ARG A 74 -3.01 10.99 22.40
N LYS A 75 -3.88 11.67 23.15
CA LYS A 75 -5.35 11.54 23.11
C LYS A 75 -5.93 11.92 21.75
N GLU A 76 -5.41 12.99 21.16
CA GLU A 76 -5.84 13.49 19.85
C GLU A 76 -5.61 12.48 18.72
N MET A 77 -4.63 11.58 18.86
CA MET A 77 -4.25 10.58 17.87
C MET A 77 -4.07 11.18 16.46
N SER A 78 -5.11 11.08 15.63
CA SER A 78 -5.22 11.59 14.26
C SER A 78 -6.58 12.23 13.99
N LEU A 79 -7.29 12.61 15.06
CA LEU A 79 -8.69 13.07 15.03
C LEU A 79 -8.83 14.58 14.80
N VAL A 80 -7.76 15.34 15.01
CA VAL A 80 -7.69 16.80 14.81
C VAL A 80 -6.50 17.16 13.91
N PRO A 81 -6.42 18.34 13.31
CA PRO A 81 -5.20 18.80 12.63
C PRO A 81 -3.99 18.84 13.57
N ALA A 82 -2.78 18.65 13.04
CA ALA A 82 -1.56 18.85 13.80
C ALA A 82 -1.33 20.34 14.11
N HIS A 83 -1.08 20.66 15.38
CA HIS A 83 -0.81 21.98 15.94
C HIS A 83 0.63 22.41 15.64
N TRP A 84 0.88 22.88 14.43
CA TRP A 84 2.21 23.33 14.01
C TRP A 84 2.67 24.62 14.68
N ASN A 85 1.75 25.49 15.11
CA ASN A 85 2.08 26.65 15.95
C ASN A 85 2.81 26.23 17.23
N VAL A 86 2.37 25.14 17.87
CA VAL A 86 3.02 24.60 19.07
C VAL A 86 4.41 24.04 18.75
N ILE A 87 4.61 23.46 17.56
CA ILE A 87 5.96 23.06 17.12
C ILE A 87 6.86 24.29 17.00
N GLY A 88 6.36 25.41 16.45
CA GLY A 88 7.08 26.68 16.39
C GLY A 88 7.44 27.22 17.79
N GLU A 89 6.50 27.18 18.74
CA GLU A 89 6.78 27.56 20.13
C GLU A 89 7.90 26.70 20.75
N ILE A 90 7.90 25.39 20.49
CA ILE A 90 8.97 24.49 20.95
C ILE A 90 10.32 24.84 20.29
N VAL A 91 10.34 25.18 19.01
CA VAL A 91 11.56 25.65 18.32
C VAL A 91 12.12 26.91 19.00
N HIS A 92 11.25 27.85 19.39
CA HIS A 92 11.67 29.04 20.14
C HIS A 92 12.24 28.67 21.52
N LEU A 93 11.57 27.80 22.28
CA LEU A 93 12.06 27.29 23.57
C LEU A 93 13.47 26.66 23.44
N ILE A 94 13.70 25.86 22.40
CA ILE A 94 15.00 25.22 22.15
C ILE A 94 16.08 26.28 21.88
N LYS A 95 15.78 27.29 21.07
CA LYS A 95 16.69 28.40 20.77
C LYS A 95 17.02 29.23 22.02
N ASP A 96 16.02 29.49 22.87
CA ASP A 96 16.19 30.29 24.09
C ASP A 96 17.05 29.59 25.14
N LYS A 97 16.96 28.27 25.24
CA LYS A 97 17.84 27.47 26.13
C LYS A 97 19.32 27.55 25.72
N LYS A 98 19.65 27.96 24.48
CA LYS A 98 21.01 28.07 23.92
C LYS A 98 21.89 26.83 24.14
N GLN A 99 21.29 25.67 24.33
CA GLN A 99 21.97 24.50 24.91
C GLN A 99 22.43 23.47 23.88
N SER A 100 22.05 23.58 22.60
CA SER A 100 22.42 22.54 21.63
C SER A 100 22.20 22.93 20.17
N ASP A 101 23.08 22.46 19.30
CA ASP A 101 22.89 22.37 17.84
C ASP A 101 21.91 21.22 17.46
N ILE A 102 20.87 21.01 18.27
CA ILE A 102 19.91 19.91 18.06
C ILE A 102 19.12 20.13 16.77
N ILE A 103 19.00 19.07 15.97
CA ILE A 103 18.18 19.09 14.76
C ILE A 103 16.71 18.90 15.15
N VAL A 104 15.86 19.89 14.87
CA VAL A 104 14.42 19.83 15.15
C VAL A 104 13.65 19.40 13.90
N ILE A 105 12.83 18.36 14.05
CA ILE A 105 12.06 17.79 12.94
C ILE A 105 10.56 17.91 13.25
N GLY A 106 9.84 18.70 12.44
CA GLY A 106 8.39 18.82 12.55
C GLY A 106 7.66 17.61 11.95
N ASN A 107 6.55 17.19 12.55
CA ASN A 107 5.79 16.04 12.06
C ASN A 107 4.27 16.23 12.26
N GLY A 108 3.51 16.10 11.17
CA GLY A 108 2.05 16.08 11.23
C GLY A 108 1.40 16.56 9.94
N ASP A 109 0.53 15.73 9.38
CA ASP A 109 -0.38 16.08 8.27
C ASP A 109 0.27 16.66 7.01
N ILE A 110 1.49 16.24 6.75
CA ILE A 110 2.21 16.58 5.54
C ILE A 110 1.81 15.63 4.41
N THR A 111 1.37 16.22 3.30
CA THR A 111 0.78 15.53 2.14
C THR A 111 1.50 15.83 0.83
N SER A 112 2.42 16.79 0.83
CA SER A 112 3.29 17.09 -0.31
C SER A 112 4.65 17.62 0.13
N LEU A 113 5.65 17.55 -0.75
CA LEU A 113 6.98 18.12 -0.49
C LEU A 113 6.93 19.64 -0.39
N GLY A 114 6.11 20.32 -1.21
CA GLY A 114 5.93 21.76 -1.14
C GLY A 114 5.39 22.19 0.22
N GLN A 115 4.34 21.50 0.71
CA GLN A 115 3.84 21.72 2.07
C GLN A 115 4.94 21.46 3.11
N ALA A 116 5.75 20.41 2.97
CA ALA A 116 6.85 20.15 3.91
C ALA A 116 7.84 21.33 3.97
N GLN A 117 8.21 21.89 2.82
CA GLN A 117 9.10 23.05 2.70
C GLN A 117 8.48 24.31 3.32
N ASP A 118 7.21 24.58 3.02
CA ASP A 118 6.49 25.74 3.58
C ASP A 118 6.39 25.67 5.10
N MET A 119 6.08 24.49 5.64
CA MET A 119 5.97 24.28 7.09
C MET A 119 7.33 24.38 7.77
N ALA A 120 8.39 23.89 7.13
CA ALA A 120 9.76 24.05 7.63
C ALA A 120 10.14 25.53 7.74
N ALA A 121 9.93 26.30 6.67
CA ALA A 121 10.22 27.73 6.63
C ALA A 121 9.38 28.52 7.63
N THR A 122 8.08 28.22 7.73
CA THR A 122 7.12 28.95 8.58
C THR A 122 7.41 28.76 10.07
N TYR A 123 7.69 27.53 10.51
CA TYR A 123 7.85 27.20 11.93
C TYR A 123 9.31 27.05 12.37
N GLY A 124 10.25 27.23 11.44
CA GLY A 124 11.68 27.27 11.71
C GLY A 124 12.28 25.93 12.16
N VAL A 125 11.68 24.80 11.75
CA VAL A 125 12.25 23.46 11.96
C VAL A 125 13.29 23.14 10.89
N ASP A 126 14.31 22.37 11.25
CA ASP A 126 15.40 21.97 10.34
C ASP A 126 14.96 20.93 9.30
N GLY A 127 13.93 20.15 9.63
CA GLY A 127 13.39 19.13 8.74
C GLY A 127 11.95 18.79 9.03
N VAL A 128 11.36 18.00 8.13
CA VAL A 128 9.98 17.54 8.24
C VAL A 128 9.90 16.05 8.03
N MET A 129 9.31 15.34 8.99
CA MET A 129 9.05 13.91 8.88
C MET A 129 7.65 13.68 8.31
N VAL A 130 7.55 12.84 7.29
CA VAL A 130 6.30 12.49 6.61
C VAL A 130 5.91 11.05 6.97
N GLY A 131 4.65 10.86 7.37
CA GLY A 131 4.10 9.54 7.69
C GLY A 131 3.06 9.12 6.66
N ARG A 132 1.77 9.29 7.02
CA ARG A 132 0.62 8.88 6.19
C ARG A 132 0.61 9.45 4.78
N GLY A 133 1.23 10.61 4.54
CA GLY A 133 1.35 11.21 3.20
C GLY A 133 2.12 10.34 2.19
N LEU A 134 2.91 9.37 2.65
CA LEU A 134 3.63 8.41 1.80
C LEU A 134 2.76 7.22 1.38
N PHE A 135 1.66 6.95 2.09
CA PHE A 135 0.85 5.76 1.83
C PHE A 135 0.19 5.86 0.46
N GLY A 136 0.50 4.92 -0.44
CA GLY A 136 0.02 4.94 -1.82
C GLY A 136 0.64 6.01 -2.71
N ASN A 137 1.66 6.74 -2.21
CA ASN A 137 2.34 7.81 -2.93
C ASN A 137 3.88 7.64 -2.88
N PRO A 138 4.44 6.58 -3.48
CA PRO A 138 5.89 6.39 -3.55
C PRO A 138 6.63 7.52 -4.29
N TRP A 139 5.92 8.31 -5.10
CA TRP A 139 6.45 9.46 -5.84
C TRP A 139 6.60 10.74 -4.99
N PHE A 140 6.29 10.68 -3.68
CA PHE A 140 6.29 11.84 -2.80
C PHE A 140 7.58 12.69 -2.91
N PHE A 141 8.74 12.05 -3.08
CA PHE A 141 10.05 12.71 -3.17
C PHE A 141 10.51 13.05 -4.60
N GLN A 142 9.69 12.78 -5.64
CA GLN A 142 10.06 12.96 -7.06
C GLN A 142 9.49 14.25 -7.68
N GLY A 143 9.20 15.28 -6.88
CA GLY A 143 8.80 16.61 -7.36
C GLY A 143 7.30 16.76 -7.70
N THR A 144 6.68 15.81 -8.40
CA THR A 144 5.20 15.80 -8.59
C THR A 144 4.53 15.06 -7.42
N THR A 145 4.26 15.82 -6.37
CA THR A 145 4.06 15.32 -5.00
C THR A 145 2.63 14.95 -4.66
N LEU A 146 1.64 15.46 -5.41
CA LEU A 146 0.23 15.22 -5.15
C LEU A 146 -0.24 13.97 -5.88
N LEU A 147 -0.69 12.97 -5.10
CA LEU A 147 -1.29 11.74 -5.63
C LEU A 147 -2.48 12.02 -6.58
N SER A 148 -3.21 13.11 -6.35
CA SER A 148 -4.34 13.54 -7.20
C SER A 148 -3.92 14.01 -8.59
N LYS A 149 -2.65 14.37 -8.80
CA LYS A 149 -2.12 14.74 -10.12
C LYS A 149 -1.67 13.54 -10.94
N ARG A 150 -1.63 12.35 -10.36
CA ARG A 150 -1.26 11.10 -11.05
C ARG A 150 -2.47 10.48 -11.71
N THR A 151 -2.27 9.92 -12.89
CA THR A 151 -3.32 9.15 -13.58
C THR A 151 -3.62 7.87 -12.81
N ILE A 152 -4.80 7.28 -13.05
CA ILE A 152 -5.15 5.99 -12.46
C ILE A 152 -4.12 4.93 -12.87
N GLU A 153 -3.69 4.94 -14.12
CA GLU A 153 -2.69 4.03 -14.67
C GLU A 153 -1.35 4.12 -13.94
N GLU A 154 -0.79 5.32 -13.76
CA GLU A 154 0.47 5.51 -13.02
C GLU A 154 0.38 4.94 -11.59
N ARG A 155 -0.76 5.15 -10.93
CA ARG A 155 -1.02 4.66 -9.57
C ARG A 155 -1.08 3.15 -9.51
N LEU A 156 -1.78 2.51 -10.46
CA LEU A 156 -1.86 1.05 -10.56
C LEU A 156 -0.51 0.43 -10.91
N LEU A 157 0.23 1.02 -11.85
CA LEU A 157 1.59 0.57 -12.19
C LEU A 157 2.55 0.68 -11.00
N GLY A 158 2.47 1.75 -10.21
CA GLY A 158 3.25 1.87 -8.98
C GLY A 158 2.86 0.86 -7.91
N MET A 159 1.57 0.50 -7.81
CA MET A 159 1.09 -0.57 -6.92
C MET A 159 1.64 -1.93 -7.35
N ILE A 160 1.61 -2.25 -8.65
CA ILE A 160 2.20 -3.48 -9.21
C ILE A 160 3.71 -3.50 -8.93
N ARG A 161 4.43 -2.41 -9.21
CA ARG A 161 5.88 -2.35 -8.97
C ARG A 161 6.23 -2.51 -7.49
N HIS A 162 5.45 -1.93 -6.58
CA HIS A 162 5.64 -2.11 -5.14
C HIS A 162 5.45 -3.59 -4.74
N THR A 163 4.50 -4.28 -5.36
CA THR A 163 4.26 -5.72 -5.15
C THR A 163 5.45 -6.55 -5.61
N GLN A 164 5.92 -6.32 -6.83
CA GLN A 164 7.09 -7.00 -7.40
C GLN A 164 8.34 -6.78 -6.55
N LEU A 165 8.60 -5.54 -6.12
CA LEU A 165 9.75 -5.23 -5.26
C LEU A 165 9.69 -5.95 -3.91
N CYS A 166 8.49 -6.12 -3.35
CA CYS A 166 8.32 -6.89 -2.13
C CYS A 166 8.65 -8.36 -2.35
N GLU A 167 8.23 -8.95 -3.46
CA GLU A 167 8.63 -10.31 -3.81
C GLU A 167 10.15 -10.40 -4.00
N GLU A 168 10.71 -9.57 -4.89
CA GLU A 168 12.15 -9.54 -5.20
C GLU A 168 13.03 -9.40 -3.95
N LEU A 169 12.68 -8.49 -3.03
CA LEU A 169 13.54 -8.14 -1.89
C LEU A 169 13.24 -8.94 -0.63
N LEU A 170 11.99 -9.36 -0.43
CA LEU A 170 11.53 -9.92 0.84
C LEU A 170 11.22 -11.42 0.79
N LEU A 171 11.24 -12.07 -0.39
CA LEU A 171 11.07 -13.53 -0.51
C LEU A 171 12.06 -14.31 0.37
N GLN A 172 13.29 -13.81 0.52
CA GLN A 172 14.30 -14.40 1.40
C GLN A 172 13.89 -14.45 2.88
N TYR A 173 12.94 -13.61 3.30
CA TYR A 173 12.40 -13.55 4.67
C TYR A 173 11.04 -14.26 4.80
N GLY A 174 10.67 -15.10 3.82
CA GLY A 174 9.48 -15.96 3.83
C GLY A 174 8.30 -15.46 3.00
N HIS A 175 7.33 -16.34 2.75
CA HIS A 175 6.21 -16.08 1.82
C HIS A 175 5.08 -15.18 2.37
N ASN A 176 5.10 -14.83 3.67
CA ASN A 176 4.04 -14.02 4.31
C ASN A 176 4.16 -12.50 4.04
N GLN A 177 5.14 -12.07 3.24
CA GLN A 177 5.43 -10.64 3.03
C GLN A 177 4.39 -9.94 2.16
N PHE A 178 3.71 -10.68 1.29
CA PHE A 178 2.64 -10.15 0.46
C PHE A 178 1.50 -9.50 1.25
N HIS A 179 1.17 -10.08 2.41
CA HIS A 179 0.13 -9.54 3.29
C HIS A 179 0.41 -8.10 3.73
N HIS A 180 1.69 -7.73 3.90
CA HIS A 180 2.08 -6.38 4.30
C HIS A 180 1.86 -5.37 3.18
N VAL A 181 2.20 -5.72 1.93
CA VAL A 181 1.98 -4.83 0.77
C VAL A 181 0.51 -4.72 0.41
N ARG A 182 -0.25 -5.81 0.49
CA ARG A 182 -1.69 -5.82 0.24
C ARG A 182 -2.44 -4.79 1.09
N LYS A 183 -2.02 -4.57 2.35
CA LYS A 183 -2.61 -3.53 3.23
C LYS A 183 -2.49 -2.11 2.66
N MET A 184 -1.52 -1.86 1.78
CA MET A 184 -1.24 -0.55 1.18
C MET A 184 -2.02 -0.30 -0.11
N TYR A 185 -2.60 -1.32 -0.74
CA TYR A 185 -3.33 -1.19 -2.01
C TYR A 185 -4.46 -0.18 -1.94
N GLY A 186 -5.21 -0.18 -0.83
CA GLY A 186 -6.27 0.79 -0.61
C GLY A 186 -5.80 2.25 -0.67
N SER A 187 -4.55 2.52 -0.31
CA SER A 187 -3.96 3.87 -0.37
C SER A 187 -3.69 4.32 -1.81
N TYR A 188 -3.35 3.39 -2.72
CA TYR A 188 -3.20 3.69 -4.14
C TYR A 188 -4.53 4.02 -4.83
N LEU A 189 -5.67 3.71 -4.20
CA LEU A 189 -7.01 3.92 -4.78
C LEU A 189 -7.77 5.13 -4.22
N VAL A 190 -7.18 5.88 -3.28
CA VAL A 190 -7.84 7.05 -2.66
C VAL A 190 -8.26 8.08 -3.70
N GLY A 191 -9.53 8.49 -3.67
CA GLY A 191 -10.08 9.50 -4.59
C GLY A 191 -10.43 8.98 -5.99
N ILE A 192 -10.28 7.68 -6.29
CA ILE A 192 -10.77 7.08 -7.53
C ILE A 192 -12.27 6.77 -7.38
N PRO A 193 -13.16 7.33 -8.24
CA PRO A 193 -14.58 7.02 -8.20
C PRO A 193 -14.87 5.52 -8.34
N HIS A 194 -15.88 5.01 -7.62
CA HIS A 194 -16.34 3.62 -7.70
C HIS A 194 -15.31 2.52 -7.40
N ALA A 195 -14.13 2.84 -6.87
CA ALA A 195 -13.06 1.86 -6.58
C ALA A 195 -13.34 0.94 -5.38
N LYS A 196 -14.50 1.05 -4.71
CA LYS A 196 -14.83 0.24 -3.52
C LYS A 196 -14.83 -1.25 -3.81
N GLN A 197 -15.53 -1.68 -4.87
CA GLN A 197 -15.62 -3.09 -5.24
C GLN A 197 -14.24 -3.66 -5.61
N PHE A 198 -13.46 -2.89 -6.37
CA PHE A 198 -12.09 -3.26 -6.74
C PHE A 198 -11.16 -3.37 -5.51
N LYS A 199 -11.27 -2.44 -4.56
CA LYS A 199 -10.56 -2.49 -3.28
C LYS A 199 -10.93 -3.73 -2.45
N ASP A 200 -12.22 -4.09 -2.42
CA ASP A 200 -12.70 -5.27 -1.69
C ASP A 200 -12.17 -6.57 -2.33
N GLN A 201 -12.09 -6.64 -3.66
CA GLN A 201 -11.47 -7.75 -4.39
C GLN A 201 -9.97 -7.85 -4.08
N LEU A 202 -9.23 -6.75 -4.21
CA LEU A 202 -7.80 -6.67 -3.89
C LEU A 202 -7.48 -7.06 -2.45
N GLY A 203 -8.39 -6.80 -1.50
CA GLY A 203 -8.24 -7.21 -0.10
C GLY A 203 -8.33 -8.72 0.12
N ARG A 204 -8.91 -9.47 -0.82
CA ARG A 204 -9.10 -10.93 -0.75
C ARG A 204 -8.00 -11.72 -1.43
N VAL A 205 -7.23 -11.08 -2.33
CA VAL A 205 -6.11 -11.70 -3.04
C VAL A 205 -5.12 -12.31 -2.04
N ALA A 206 -4.81 -13.59 -2.18
CA ALA A 206 -3.95 -14.35 -1.27
C ALA A 206 -2.46 -14.31 -1.68
N SER A 207 -2.17 -14.12 -2.97
CA SER A 207 -0.82 -14.01 -3.51
C SER A 207 -0.76 -13.11 -4.75
N PRO A 208 0.40 -12.51 -5.08
CA PRO A 208 0.62 -11.83 -6.36
C PRO A 208 0.38 -12.74 -7.57
N ALA A 209 0.64 -14.04 -7.40
CA ALA A 209 0.49 -15.07 -8.41
C ALA A 209 -0.93 -15.69 -8.46
N GLU A 210 -1.97 -15.00 -8.00
CA GLU A 210 -3.34 -15.49 -8.25
C GLU A 210 -3.54 -15.68 -9.75
N VAL A 211 -3.99 -16.88 -10.12
CA VAL A 211 -4.25 -17.23 -11.52
C VAL A 211 -5.41 -16.38 -12.01
N MET A 212 -5.19 -15.66 -13.11
CA MET A 212 -6.23 -14.85 -13.75
C MET A 212 -6.86 -15.66 -14.88
N TRP A 213 -8.17 -15.53 -15.07
CA TRP A 213 -8.89 -16.16 -16.18
C TRP A 213 -9.44 -15.10 -17.13
N THR A 214 -9.42 -15.36 -18.43
CA THR A 214 -10.18 -14.55 -19.40
C THR A 214 -11.67 -14.80 -19.26
N GLU A 215 -12.51 -13.97 -19.87
CA GLU A 215 -13.91 -14.38 -20.08
C GLU A 215 -13.99 -15.64 -20.97
N PHE A 216 -15.18 -16.23 -21.04
CA PHE A 216 -15.43 -17.44 -21.81
C PHE A 216 -15.32 -17.21 -23.33
N VAL A 217 -14.49 -18.03 -23.97
CA VAL A 217 -14.27 -18.00 -25.42
C VAL A 217 -14.84 -19.27 -26.05
N SER A 218 -15.72 -19.09 -27.04
CA SER A 218 -16.27 -20.20 -27.82
C SER A 218 -15.24 -20.67 -28.84
N CYS A 219 -14.94 -21.98 -28.84
CA CYS A 219 -14.04 -22.57 -29.83
C CYS A 219 -14.58 -22.41 -31.26
N GLU A 220 -15.88 -22.60 -31.45
CA GLU A 220 -16.55 -22.38 -32.73
C GLU A 220 -16.43 -20.93 -33.20
N ALA A 221 -16.70 -19.96 -32.31
CA ALA A 221 -16.64 -18.54 -32.67
C ALA A 221 -15.21 -18.06 -32.96
N LEU A 222 -14.21 -18.60 -32.26
CA LEU A 222 -12.79 -18.29 -32.45
C LEU A 222 -12.26 -18.85 -33.77
N LEU A 223 -12.74 -20.02 -34.19
CA LEU A 223 -12.39 -20.66 -35.47
C LEU A 223 -13.31 -20.29 -36.63
N SER A 224 -14.28 -19.40 -36.41
CA SER A 224 -15.23 -18.97 -37.42
C SER A 224 -14.54 -18.29 -38.61
N THR A 225 -15.04 -18.55 -39.82
CA THR A 225 -14.66 -17.83 -41.05
C THR A 225 -15.17 -16.38 -41.07
N SER A 226 -16.10 -16.03 -40.17
CA SER A 226 -16.56 -14.66 -39.99
C SER A 226 -15.51 -13.84 -39.23
N THR A 227 -14.87 -12.90 -39.92
CA THR A 227 -13.85 -11.99 -39.34
C THR A 227 -14.37 -11.30 -38.08
N ARG A 228 -15.62 -10.81 -38.09
CA ARG A 228 -16.23 -10.13 -36.95
C ARG A 228 -16.39 -11.04 -35.72
N SER A 229 -16.77 -12.30 -35.93
CA SER A 229 -16.92 -13.27 -34.84
C SER A 229 -15.56 -13.57 -34.20
N ARG A 230 -14.55 -13.81 -35.04
CA ARG A 230 -13.19 -14.13 -34.62
C ARG A 230 -12.52 -12.96 -33.89
N GLU A 231 -12.62 -11.74 -34.43
CA GLU A 231 -12.05 -10.53 -33.81
C GLU A 231 -12.64 -10.25 -32.43
N ARG A 232 -13.94 -10.51 -32.24
CA ARG A 232 -14.58 -10.39 -30.93
C ARG A 232 -13.93 -11.34 -29.92
N MET A 233 -13.72 -12.60 -30.29
CA MET A 233 -13.06 -13.58 -29.42
C MET A 233 -11.60 -13.19 -29.13
N LEU A 234 -10.84 -12.76 -30.14
CA LEU A 234 -9.46 -12.28 -29.95
C LEU A 234 -9.39 -11.05 -29.05
N THR A 235 -10.42 -10.19 -29.07
CA THR A 235 -10.50 -9.02 -28.17
C THR A 235 -10.72 -9.45 -26.73
N THR A 236 -11.60 -10.43 -26.49
CA THR A 236 -11.82 -11.04 -25.17
C THR A 236 -10.57 -11.74 -24.62
N MET A 237 -9.67 -12.18 -25.49
CA MET A 237 -8.39 -12.81 -25.13
C MET A 237 -7.23 -11.82 -24.97
N LYS A 238 -7.48 -10.51 -25.01
CA LYS A 238 -6.43 -9.53 -24.69
C LYS A 238 -6.18 -9.50 -23.20
N TYR A 239 -4.91 -9.57 -22.82
CA TYR A 239 -4.45 -9.44 -21.46
C TYR A 239 -3.16 -8.60 -21.43
N LEU A 240 -2.84 -8.05 -20.27
CA LEU A 240 -1.61 -7.33 -19.99
C LEU A 240 -0.54 -8.30 -19.46
N PRO A 241 0.75 -8.12 -19.78
CA PRO A 241 1.83 -8.98 -19.27
C PRO A 241 1.85 -9.17 -17.75
N GLN A 242 1.26 -8.22 -17.00
CA GLN A 242 1.15 -8.22 -15.54
C GLN A 242 0.03 -9.13 -15.01
N GLU A 243 -0.87 -9.63 -15.86
CA GLU A 243 -1.96 -10.55 -15.48
C GLU A 243 -1.51 -12.02 -15.43
N ARG A 244 -0.21 -12.29 -15.65
CA ARG A 244 0.35 -13.65 -15.62
C ARG A 244 0.52 -14.14 -14.17
N PRO A 245 0.21 -15.41 -13.85
CA PRO A 245 -0.23 -16.45 -14.79
C PRO A 245 -1.69 -16.26 -15.25
N VAL A 246 -1.92 -16.24 -16.56
CA VAL A 246 -3.24 -16.06 -17.18
C VAL A 246 -3.69 -17.33 -17.91
N VAL A 247 -4.93 -17.75 -17.66
CA VAL A 247 -5.54 -18.97 -18.19
C VAL A 247 -6.70 -18.61 -19.11
N ALA A 248 -6.68 -19.11 -20.34
CA ALA A 248 -7.78 -18.90 -21.27
C ALA A 248 -8.93 -19.88 -20.96
N GLN A 249 -10.16 -19.35 -20.82
CA GLN A 249 -11.35 -20.18 -20.61
C GLN A 249 -12.02 -20.52 -21.94
N LEU A 250 -11.93 -21.78 -22.37
CA LEU A 250 -12.53 -22.28 -23.61
C LEU A 250 -13.80 -23.09 -23.35
N PHE A 251 -14.78 -22.97 -24.25
CA PHE A 251 -15.93 -23.89 -24.28
C PHE A 251 -16.30 -24.28 -25.71
N GLY A 252 -16.93 -25.45 -25.84
CA GLY A 252 -17.28 -26.09 -27.11
C GLY A 252 -17.60 -27.58 -26.91
N CYS A 253 -17.80 -28.31 -28.01
CA CYS A 253 -18.16 -29.73 -27.99
C CYS A 253 -17.43 -30.60 -29.02
N LYS A 254 -16.50 -30.03 -29.79
CA LYS A 254 -15.79 -30.71 -30.88
C LYS A 254 -14.29 -30.76 -30.61
N VAL A 255 -13.74 -31.95 -30.48
CA VAL A 255 -12.31 -32.19 -30.16
C VAL A 255 -11.37 -31.41 -31.08
N HIS A 256 -11.52 -31.53 -32.40
CA HIS A 256 -10.67 -30.83 -33.37
C HIS A 256 -10.69 -29.29 -33.21
N GLN A 257 -11.78 -28.71 -32.69
CA GLN A 257 -11.84 -27.28 -32.44
C GLN A 257 -11.02 -26.89 -31.21
N PHE A 258 -11.07 -27.69 -30.14
CA PHE A 258 -10.24 -27.47 -28.96
C PHE A 258 -8.75 -27.61 -29.28
N GLU A 259 -8.36 -28.57 -30.13
CA GLU A 259 -6.98 -28.73 -30.58
C GLU A 259 -6.43 -27.47 -31.28
N GLU A 260 -7.20 -26.91 -32.22
CA GLU A 260 -6.81 -25.69 -32.92
C GLU A 260 -6.85 -24.46 -32.02
N CYS A 261 -7.86 -24.34 -31.15
CA CYS A 261 -7.92 -23.26 -30.17
C CYS A 261 -6.76 -23.32 -29.17
N ALA A 262 -6.33 -24.50 -28.74
CA ALA A 262 -5.18 -24.65 -27.85
C ALA A 262 -3.88 -24.13 -28.48
N LYS A 263 -3.68 -24.36 -29.78
CA LYS A 263 -2.56 -23.79 -30.54
C LYS A 263 -2.63 -22.26 -30.55
N ILE A 264 -3.81 -21.69 -30.83
CA ILE A 264 -4.03 -20.23 -30.81
C ILE A 264 -3.74 -19.66 -29.42
N VAL A 265 -4.26 -20.28 -28.35
CA VAL A 265 -4.03 -19.85 -26.97
C VAL A 265 -2.53 -19.85 -26.63
N ARG A 266 -1.81 -20.91 -26.99
CA ARG A 266 -0.35 -20.99 -26.80
C ARG A 266 0.37 -19.87 -27.57
N ASP A 267 0.02 -19.67 -28.83
CA ASP A 267 0.68 -18.68 -29.70
C ASP A 267 0.37 -17.24 -29.26
N LEU A 268 -0.77 -17.00 -28.59
CA LEU A 268 -1.11 -15.75 -27.92
C LEU A 268 -0.37 -15.55 -26.58
N GLY A 269 0.32 -16.57 -26.07
CA GLY A 269 1.21 -16.47 -24.91
C GLY A 269 0.59 -16.76 -23.55
N PHE A 270 -0.60 -17.37 -23.50
CA PHE A 270 -1.28 -17.76 -22.25
C PHE A 270 -0.48 -18.82 -21.47
N ASP A 271 -0.65 -18.82 -20.15
CA ASP A 271 0.04 -19.73 -19.21
C ASP A 271 -0.74 -21.03 -18.96
N GLY A 272 -2.01 -21.10 -19.37
CA GLY A 272 -2.82 -22.31 -19.29
C GLY A 272 -4.14 -22.24 -20.05
N ILE A 273 -4.85 -23.37 -20.08
CA ILE A 273 -6.20 -23.53 -20.64
C ILE A 273 -7.12 -24.10 -19.57
N ASP A 274 -8.29 -23.51 -19.40
CA ASP A 274 -9.41 -24.01 -18.62
C ASP A 274 -10.55 -24.40 -19.56
N ILE A 275 -11.11 -25.59 -19.38
CA ILE A 275 -12.21 -26.10 -20.22
C ILE A 275 -13.52 -25.99 -19.43
N ASN A 276 -14.40 -25.08 -19.83
CA ASN A 276 -15.69 -24.91 -19.19
C ASN A 276 -16.68 -25.99 -19.66
N MET A 277 -16.86 -27.01 -18.81
CA MET A 277 -17.86 -28.07 -18.97
C MET A 277 -19.07 -27.92 -18.03
N GLY A 278 -19.23 -26.76 -17.39
CA GLY A 278 -20.21 -26.55 -16.32
C GLY A 278 -21.31 -25.52 -16.60
N CYS A 279 -21.23 -24.78 -17.71
CA CYS A 279 -22.17 -23.69 -18.00
C CYS A 279 -23.61 -24.22 -18.23
N PRO A 280 -24.63 -23.77 -17.47
CA PRO A 280 -26.02 -24.22 -17.65
C PRO A 280 -26.80 -23.37 -18.68
N GLU A 281 -26.14 -22.46 -19.41
CA GLU A 281 -26.80 -21.55 -20.34
C GLU A 281 -27.47 -22.33 -21.48
N LYS A 282 -28.73 -21.98 -21.78
CA LYS A 282 -29.60 -22.80 -22.62
C LYS A 282 -29.12 -22.92 -24.07
N ASN A 283 -28.50 -21.88 -24.64
CA ASN A 283 -28.02 -21.89 -26.01
C ASN A 283 -26.68 -22.64 -26.14
N VAL A 284 -25.81 -22.54 -25.15
CA VAL A 284 -24.57 -23.33 -25.04
C VAL A 284 -24.90 -24.83 -24.90
N ASN A 285 -25.85 -25.18 -24.03
CA ASN A 285 -26.30 -26.55 -23.84
C ASN A 285 -26.98 -27.14 -25.09
N LYS A 286 -27.76 -26.35 -25.83
CA LYS A 286 -28.36 -26.79 -27.10
C LYS A 286 -27.34 -27.20 -28.15
N GLN A 287 -26.11 -26.69 -28.06
CA GLN A 287 -25.01 -27.02 -28.96
C GLN A 287 -24.20 -28.23 -28.48
N GLY A 288 -24.63 -28.92 -27.41
CA GLY A 288 -23.89 -30.05 -26.82
C GLY A 288 -22.62 -29.63 -26.07
N SER A 289 -22.50 -28.35 -25.72
CA SER A 289 -21.39 -27.79 -24.94
C SER A 289 -21.82 -27.50 -23.50
N GLY A 290 -20.88 -27.10 -22.64
CA GLY A 290 -21.20 -26.73 -21.25
C GLY A 290 -21.66 -27.93 -20.43
N ALA A 291 -22.67 -27.75 -19.56
CA ALA A 291 -23.10 -28.77 -18.62
C ALA A 291 -23.64 -30.06 -19.27
N THR A 292 -23.97 -30.03 -20.57
CA THR A 292 -24.40 -31.23 -21.31
C THR A 292 -23.30 -32.28 -21.47
N LEU A 293 -22.02 -31.88 -21.41
CA LEU A 293 -20.88 -32.79 -21.44
C LEU A 293 -20.83 -33.73 -20.22
N ILE A 294 -21.46 -33.34 -19.10
CA ILE A 294 -21.61 -34.21 -17.92
C ILE A 294 -22.42 -35.48 -18.27
N GLY A 295 -23.35 -35.38 -19.21
CA GLY A 295 -24.16 -36.50 -19.71
C GLY A 295 -23.50 -37.32 -20.83
N ASP A 296 -22.33 -36.90 -21.33
CA ASP A 296 -21.57 -37.59 -22.38
C ASP A 296 -20.08 -37.73 -21.98
N PRO A 297 -19.76 -38.66 -21.06
CA PRO A 297 -18.40 -38.79 -20.52
C PRO A 297 -17.36 -39.23 -21.54
N LEU A 298 -17.77 -39.83 -22.67
CA LEU A 298 -16.87 -40.24 -23.74
C LEU A 298 -16.38 -39.04 -24.55
N ASN A 299 -17.25 -38.06 -24.80
CA ASN A 299 -16.87 -36.82 -25.47
C ASN A 299 -16.15 -35.83 -24.53
N ALA A 300 -16.31 -36.00 -23.21
CA ALA A 300 -15.65 -35.17 -22.20
C ALA A 300 -14.23 -35.61 -21.83
N GLN A 301 -13.80 -36.81 -22.25
CA GLN A 301 -12.44 -37.36 -22.07
C GLN A 301 -11.48 -36.86 -23.16
#